data_AF-A0A7W0ZK03-F1
#
_entry.id   AF-A0A7W0ZK03-F1
#
_cell.length_a   1.000
_cell.length_b   1.000
_cell.length_c   1.000
_cell.angle_alpha   90.00
_cell.angle_beta   90.00
_cell.angle_gamma   90.00
#
_symmetry.space_group_name_H-M   'P 1'
#
loop_
_entity.id
_entity.type
_entity.pdbx_description
1 polymer ?
#
loop_
_entity_poly.entity_id
_entity_poly.type
_entity_poly.pdbx_seq_one_letter_code
_entity_poly.pdbx_strand_id
1 'polypeptide(L)'
;MSTNISVVPVGVKKCKPFLLEVMVFAPESGYKFQVSVEKSCTPTADPLWKLVFDLYKRNSDGFDQIVHVSYKADNPTEAKAIEATAIEGMTEKQAELLINKVHPAVKEVENANNLSAAELEAKKAKIKKAMSKVANAVAVEV
;
A
#
# COMPACT_ATOMS: atom_id res chain seq x y z
N MET A 1 18.51 46.43 19.87
CA MET A 1 17.60 45.49 19.19
C MET A 1 18.45 44.31 18.72
N SER A 2 18.34 43.15 19.37
CA SER A 2 19.11 41.96 18.99
C SER A 2 18.34 41.16 17.96
N THR A 3 18.90 41.02 16.76
CA THR A 3 18.41 40.13 15.71
C THR A 3 18.82 38.69 16.04
N ASN A 4 17.88 37.89 16.56
CA ASN A 4 18.02 36.43 16.65
C ASN A 4 17.80 35.83 15.25
N ILE A 5 18.82 35.89 14.39
CA ILE A 5 18.81 35.18 13.11
C ILE A 5 19.69 33.95 13.27
N SER A 6 19.05 32.78 13.33
CA SER A 6 19.69 31.47 13.30
C SER A 6 19.70 30.96 11.87
N VAL A 7 20.89 30.91 11.26
CA VAL A 7 21.11 30.23 9.98
C VAL A 7 21.70 28.86 10.30
N VAL A 8 20.86 27.85 10.35
CA VAL A 8 21.30 26.45 10.46
C VAL A 8 21.57 25.92 9.05
N PRO A 9 22.75 25.31 8.79
CA PRO A 9 22.99 24.64 7.53
C PRO A 9 21.92 23.56 7.33
N VAL A 10 21.17 23.64 6.24
CA VAL A 10 20.25 22.56 5.88
C VAL A 10 21.11 21.38 5.45
N GLY A 11 21.31 20.42 6.35
CA GLY A 11 21.94 19.15 6.01
C GLY A 11 21.24 18.55 4.80
N VAL A 12 22.00 17.95 3.87
CA VAL A 12 21.42 17.32 2.68
C VAL A 12 20.44 16.25 3.15
N LYS A 13 19.14 16.46 2.87
CA LYS A 13 18.08 15.50 3.21
C LYS A 13 18.39 14.18 2.53
N LYS A 14 18.49 13.09 3.30
CA LYS A 14 18.77 11.73 2.80
C LYS A 14 17.53 10.86 2.96
N CYS A 15 17.05 10.32 1.85
CA CYS A 15 16.00 9.30 1.83
C CYS A 15 16.57 8.03 1.19
N LYS A 16 16.34 6.88 1.84
CA LYS A 16 16.75 5.57 1.33
C LYS A 16 15.49 4.76 1.04
N PRO A 17 15.27 4.33 -0.21
CA PRO A 17 14.12 3.52 -0.55
C PRO A 17 14.30 2.09 -0.04
N PHE A 18 13.19 1.42 0.26
CA PHE A 18 13.16 0.00 0.58
C PHE A 18 11.78 -0.59 0.29
N LEU A 19 11.73 -1.91 0.17
CA LEU A 19 10.49 -2.70 0.14
C LEU A 19 10.54 -3.69 1.30
N LEU A 20 9.43 -3.77 2.03
CA LEU A 20 9.23 -4.74 3.11
C LEU A 20 8.02 -5.61 2.75
N GLU A 21 8.25 -6.91 2.51
CA GLU A 21 7.15 -7.88 2.42
C GLU A 21 6.62 -8.15 3.83
N VAL A 22 5.34 -7.87 4.05
CA VAL A 22 4.74 -7.88 5.39
C VAL A 22 3.99 -9.19 5.63
N MET A 23 3.16 -9.63 4.68
CA MET A 23 2.34 -10.82 4.84
C MET A 23 2.02 -11.50 3.50
N VAL A 24 1.80 -12.83 3.57
CA VAL A 24 1.29 -13.67 2.47
C VAL A 24 0.05 -14.40 2.96
N PHE A 25 -1.06 -14.29 2.24
CA PHE A 25 -2.35 -14.91 2.57
C PHE A 25 -2.83 -15.82 1.45
N ALA A 26 -3.54 -16.88 1.80
CA ALA A 26 -4.26 -17.74 0.87
C ALA A 26 -5.76 -17.74 1.23
N PRO A 27 -6.53 -16.72 0.80
CA PRO A 27 -7.90 -16.51 1.27
C PRO A 27 -8.89 -17.56 0.74
N GLU A 28 -8.57 -18.20 -0.39
CA GLU A 28 -9.38 -19.23 -1.02
C GLU A 28 -8.51 -20.14 -1.89
N SER A 29 -9.03 -21.32 -2.26
CA SER A 29 -8.29 -22.29 -3.06
C SER A 29 -7.89 -21.71 -4.42
N GLY A 30 -6.63 -21.88 -4.79
CA GLY A 30 -6.09 -21.42 -6.06
C GLY A 30 -5.67 -19.94 -6.08
N TYR A 31 -5.85 -19.18 -5.00
CA TYR A 31 -5.37 -17.80 -4.91
C TYR A 31 -4.46 -17.61 -3.69
N LYS A 32 -3.49 -16.72 -3.85
CA LYS A 32 -2.78 -16.12 -2.73
C LYS A 32 -2.59 -14.63 -3.01
N PHE A 33 -2.41 -13.83 -1.98
CA PHE A 33 -1.98 -12.46 -2.16
C PHE A 33 -0.83 -12.12 -1.21
N GLN A 34 0.02 -11.22 -1.65
CA GLN A 34 1.12 -10.66 -0.86
C GLN A 34 0.85 -9.19 -0.59
N VAL A 35 1.25 -8.74 0.60
CA VAL A 35 1.17 -7.34 0.99
C VAL A 35 2.55 -6.87 1.36
N SER A 36 2.97 -5.78 0.75
CA SER A 36 4.26 -5.15 1.03
C SER A 36 4.11 -3.65 1.29
N VAL A 37 5.04 -3.10 2.06
CA VAL A 37 5.17 -1.65 2.26
C VAL A 37 6.40 -1.19 1.51
N GLU A 38 6.22 -0.19 0.64
CA GLU A 38 7.31 0.42 -0.11
C GLU A 38 7.54 1.85 0.39
N LYS A 39 8.79 2.13 0.76
CA LYS A 39 9.30 3.49 0.91
C LYS A 39 10.03 3.86 -0.37
N SER A 40 9.52 4.85 -1.08
CA SER A 40 10.20 5.50 -2.19
C SER A 40 10.61 6.93 -1.81
N CYS A 41 11.38 7.60 -2.66
CA CYS A 41 11.89 8.96 -2.38
C CYS A 41 11.53 9.90 -3.52
N THR A 42 11.07 11.12 -3.21
CA THR A 42 10.92 12.20 -4.20
C THR A 42 12.30 12.70 -4.67
N PRO A 43 12.36 13.50 -5.76
CA PRO A 43 13.59 14.20 -6.15
C PRO A 43 14.15 15.13 -5.07
N THR A 44 13.27 15.63 -4.18
CA THR A 44 13.63 16.46 -3.01
C THR A 44 13.97 15.65 -1.75
N ALA A 45 14.14 14.33 -1.89
CA ALA A 45 14.43 13.38 -0.82
C ALA A 45 13.36 13.31 0.29
N ASP A 46 12.10 13.58 -0.04
CA ASP A 46 10.94 13.31 0.82
C ASP A 46 10.54 11.84 0.71
N PRO A 47 10.21 11.16 1.83
CA PRO A 47 9.69 9.80 1.78
C PRO A 47 8.29 9.76 1.16
N LEU A 48 8.07 8.76 0.32
CA LEU A 48 6.78 8.42 -0.28
C LEU A 48 6.43 6.98 0.11
N TRP A 49 5.43 6.85 0.99
CA TRP A 49 4.97 5.56 1.49
C TRP A 49 3.84 4.99 0.63
N LYS A 50 3.96 3.72 0.30
CA LYS A 50 2.96 2.96 -0.44
C LYS A 50 2.64 1.65 0.25
N LEU A 51 1.38 1.25 0.18
CA LEU A 51 0.91 -0.07 0.53
C LEU A 51 0.63 -0.83 -0.76
N VAL A 52 1.31 -1.94 -0.96
CA VAL A 52 1.25 -2.74 -2.18
C VAL A 52 0.48 -4.03 -1.90
N PHE A 53 -0.43 -4.38 -2.79
CA PHE A 53 -1.18 -5.63 -2.77
C PHE A 53 -0.99 -6.34 -4.10
N ASP A 54 -0.44 -7.54 -4.06
CA ASP A 54 -0.22 -8.38 -5.22
C ASP A 54 -1.09 -9.62 -5.15
N LEU A 55 -1.98 -9.81 -6.14
CA LEU A 55 -2.82 -11.00 -6.26
C LEU A 55 -2.13 -12.01 -7.17
N TYR A 56 -2.09 -13.26 -6.72
CA TYR A 56 -1.56 -14.39 -7.46
C TYR A 56 -2.63 -15.46 -7.65
N LYS A 57 -2.59 -16.13 -8.80
CA LYS A 57 -3.47 -17.24 -9.16
C LYS A 57 -2.64 -18.48 -9.48
N ARG A 58 -3.08 -19.63 -8.97
CA ARG A 58 -2.42 -20.91 -9.21
C ARG A 58 -2.55 -21.32 -10.68
N ASN A 59 -1.45 -21.79 -11.26
CA ASN A 59 -1.39 -22.42 -12.57
C ASN A 59 -0.84 -23.86 -12.43
N SER A 60 -0.45 -24.50 -13.52
CA SER A 60 0.13 -25.85 -13.53
C SER A 60 1.43 -25.98 -12.73
N ASP A 61 2.24 -24.92 -12.71
CA ASP A 61 3.64 -24.93 -12.28
C ASP A 61 3.91 -24.09 -11.02
N GLY A 62 2.90 -23.42 -10.48
CA GLY A 62 3.04 -22.49 -9.36
C GLY A 62 1.93 -21.45 -9.27
N PHE A 63 2.33 -20.20 -9.06
CA PHE A 63 1.44 -19.05 -8.89
C PHE A 63 1.94 -17.87 -9.71
N ASP A 64 1.11 -17.39 -10.63
CA ASP A 64 1.41 -16.18 -11.42
C ASP A 64 0.80 -14.95 -10.75
N GLN A 65 1.54 -13.84 -10.76
CA GLN A 65 1.01 -12.55 -10.35
C GLN A 65 0.04 -12.05 -11.42
N ILE A 66 -1.22 -11.89 -11.05
CA ILE A 66 -2.29 -11.50 -11.97
C ILE A 66 -2.74 -10.05 -11.78
N VAL A 67 -2.53 -9.47 -10.59
CA VAL A 67 -2.84 -8.05 -10.32
C VAL A 67 -1.79 -7.46 -9.39
N HIS A 68 -1.32 -6.25 -9.72
CA HIS A 68 -0.47 -5.41 -8.87
C HIS A 68 -1.21 -4.13 -8.51
N VAL A 69 -1.38 -3.87 -7.21
CA VAL A 69 -1.99 -2.65 -6.70
C VAL A 69 -0.97 -1.89 -5.86
N SER A 70 -0.44 -0.81 -6.39
CA SER A 70 0.42 0.12 -5.65
C SER A 70 -0.42 1.31 -5.14
N TYR A 71 -0.88 1.23 -3.89
CA TYR A 71 -1.60 2.33 -3.24
C TYR A 71 -0.63 3.32 -2.61
N LYS A 72 -0.59 4.55 -3.14
CA LYS A 72 0.10 5.68 -2.50
C LYS A 72 -0.87 6.36 -1.52
N ALA A 73 -0.41 6.67 -0.31
CA ALA A 73 -1.18 7.45 0.64
C ALA A 73 -1.66 8.79 0.03
N ASP A 74 -2.94 9.10 0.20
CA ASP A 74 -3.55 10.34 -0.31
C ASP A 74 -3.26 11.54 0.62
N ASN A 75 -2.97 11.28 1.89
CA ASN A 75 -2.79 12.30 2.92
C ASN A 75 -1.70 11.92 3.94
N PRO A 76 -1.21 12.90 4.74
CA PRO A 76 -0.15 12.65 5.73
C PRO A 76 -0.52 11.62 6.81
N THR A 77 -1.80 11.49 7.16
CA THR A 77 -2.26 10.52 8.17
C THR A 77 -2.09 9.09 7.65
N GLU A 78 -2.53 8.83 6.42
CA GLU A 78 -2.33 7.54 5.76
C GLU A 78 -0.84 7.23 5.55
N ALA A 79 -0.04 8.24 5.19
CA ALA A 79 1.41 8.04 5.01
C ALA A 79 2.09 7.60 6.31
N LYS A 80 1.74 8.24 7.44
CA LYS A 80 2.22 7.84 8.77
C LYS A 80 1.74 6.45 9.17
N ALA A 81 0.51 6.10 8.84
CA ALA A 81 -0.03 4.79 9.15
C ALA A 81 0.65 3.67 8.35
N ILE A 82 0.91 3.88 7.06
CA ILE A 82 1.69 2.93 6.23
C ILE A 82 3.14 2.81 6.75
N GLU A 83 3.74 3.93 7.16
CA GLU A 83 5.05 3.94 7.82
C GLU A 83 5.05 3.11 9.10
N ALA A 84 4.04 3.28 9.96
CA ALA A 84 3.89 2.50 11.19
C ALA A 84 3.78 1.00 10.89
N THR A 85 3.05 0.61 9.84
CA THR A 85 2.99 -0.80 9.41
C THR A 85 4.37 -1.38 9.06
N ALA A 86 5.30 -0.57 8.55
CA ALA A 86 6.67 -1.03 8.27
C ALA A 86 7.54 -1.20 9.53
N ILE A 87 7.17 -0.55 10.63
CA ILE A 87 7.93 -0.55 11.90
C ILE A 87 7.35 -1.57 12.87
N GLU A 88 6.03 -1.57 13.01
CA GLU A 88 5.27 -2.31 14.02
C GLU A 88 4.65 -3.59 13.46
N GLY A 89 4.67 -3.75 12.14
CA GLY A 89 3.93 -4.80 11.45
C GLY A 89 2.47 -4.42 11.22
N MET A 90 1.71 -5.36 10.65
CA MET A 90 0.31 -5.14 10.29
C MET A 90 -0.62 -5.55 11.42
N THR A 91 -1.63 -4.73 11.69
CA THR A 91 -2.63 -5.05 12.72
C THR A 91 -3.63 -6.11 12.22
N GLU A 92 -4.29 -6.80 13.15
CA GLU A 92 -5.35 -7.76 12.83
C GLU A 92 -6.48 -7.11 12.00
N LYS A 93 -6.89 -5.89 12.37
CA LYS A 93 -7.91 -5.13 11.63
C LYS A 93 -7.48 -4.81 10.20
N GLN A 94 -6.20 -4.49 9.99
CA GLN A 94 -5.67 -4.29 8.63
C GLN A 94 -5.73 -5.60 7.84
N ALA A 95 -5.30 -6.72 8.42
CA ALA A 95 -5.36 -8.05 7.79
C ALA A 95 -6.80 -8.44 7.43
N GLU A 96 -7.76 -8.24 8.34
CA GLU A 96 -9.17 -8.50 8.09
C GLU A 96 -9.71 -7.67 6.91
N LEU A 97 -9.35 -6.39 6.83
CA LEU A 97 -9.76 -5.52 5.72
C LEU A 97 -9.14 -5.95 4.40
N LEU A 98 -7.90 -6.44 4.42
CA LEU A 98 -7.24 -6.98 3.22
C LEU A 98 -7.98 -8.21 2.70
N ILE A 99 -8.33 -9.16 3.58
CA ILE A 99 -9.05 -10.38 3.22
C ILE A 99 -10.49 -10.08 2.78
N ASN A 100 -11.20 -9.26 3.54
CA ASN A 100 -12.66 -9.11 3.40
C ASN A 100 -13.09 -7.95 2.50
N LYS A 101 -12.20 -6.99 2.20
CA LYS A 101 -12.53 -5.80 1.40
C LYS A 101 -11.62 -5.64 0.19
N VAL A 102 -10.30 -5.75 0.37
CA VAL A 102 -9.34 -5.53 -0.73
C VAL A 102 -9.35 -6.72 -1.68
N HIS A 103 -9.15 -7.94 -1.17
CA HIS A 103 -9.07 -9.14 -2.01
C HIS A 103 -10.27 -9.31 -2.95
N PRO A 104 -11.54 -9.22 -2.49
CA PRO A 104 -12.69 -9.29 -3.38
C PRO A 104 -12.71 -8.17 -4.44
N ALA A 105 -12.35 -6.94 -4.07
CA ALA A 105 -12.29 -5.82 -5.00
C ALA A 105 -11.19 -5.97 -6.06
N VAL A 106 -10.05 -6.54 -5.68
CA VAL A 106 -8.92 -6.81 -6.60
C VAL A 106 -9.23 -7.98 -7.53
N LYS A 107 -9.93 -9.01 -7.04
CA LYS A 107 -10.39 -10.11 -7.91
C LYS A 107 -11.32 -9.63 -9.03
N GLU A 108 -12.11 -8.58 -8.83
CA GLU A 108 -12.97 -8.03 -9.88
C GLU A 108 -12.18 -7.48 -11.09
N VAL A 109 -10.86 -7.27 -10.96
CA VAL A 109 -9.98 -6.82 -12.04
C VAL A 109 -8.96 -7.88 -12.49
N GLU A 110 -9.10 -9.15 -12.08
CA GLU A 110 -8.17 -10.22 -12.51
C GLU A 110 -8.07 -10.36 -14.04
N ASN A 111 -9.16 -10.04 -14.76
CA ASN A 111 -9.23 -10.05 -16.22
C ASN A 111 -9.43 -8.61 -16.75
N ALA A 112 -8.65 -7.65 -16.25
CA ALA A 112 -8.79 -6.23 -16.57
C ALA A 112 -8.82 -5.94 -18.08
N ASN A 113 -8.13 -6.75 -18.89
CA ASN A 113 -8.10 -6.63 -20.36
C ASN A 113 -9.48 -6.84 -21.03
N ASN A 114 -10.42 -7.48 -20.34
CA ASN A 114 -11.77 -7.75 -20.85
C ASN A 114 -12.79 -6.67 -20.41
N LEU A 115 -12.36 -5.67 -19.64
CA LEU A 115 -13.22 -4.61 -19.14
C LEU A 115 -13.15 -3.39 -20.05
N SER A 116 -14.27 -2.69 -20.20
CA SER A 116 -14.23 -1.35 -20.79
C SER A 116 -13.44 -0.39 -19.88
N ALA A 117 -12.92 0.70 -20.46
CA ALA A 117 -12.20 1.71 -19.69
C ALA A 117 -13.03 2.27 -18.52
N ALA A 118 -14.33 2.49 -18.74
CA ALA A 118 -15.23 3.01 -17.70
C ALA A 118 -15.42 2.02 -16.54
N GLU A 119 -15.58 0.72 -16.83
CA GLU A 119 -15.69 -0.32 -15.81
C GLU A 119 -14.39 -0.49 -15.03
N LEU A 120 -13.24 -0.43 -15.73
CA LEU A 120 -11.94 -0.53 -15.10
C LEU A 120 -11.70 0.63 -14.12
N GLU A 121 -12.01 1.87 -14.51
CA GLU A 121 -11.87 3.04 -13.63
C GLU A 121 -12.80 2.97 -12.41
N ALA A 122 -14.05 2.52 -12.59
CA ALA A 122 -14.96 2.31 -11.47
C ALA A 122 -14.43 1.27 -10.46
N LYS A 123 -13.84 0.17 -10.96
CA LYS A 123 -13.22 -0.86 -10.11
C LYS A 123 -11.94 -0.38 -9.45
N LYS A 124 -11.09 0.39 -10.14
CA LYS A 124 -9.91 1.05 -9.53
C LYS A 124 -10.31 1.97 -8.38
N ALA A 125 -11.39 2.74 -8.53
CA ALA A 125 -11.90 3.60 -7.46
C ALA A 125 -12.37 2.78 -6.24
N LYS A 126 -13.00 1.63 -6.47
CA LYS A 126 -13.39 0.69 -5.40
C LYS A 126 -12.17 0.11 -4.67
N ILE A 127 -11.16 -0.33 -5.40
CA ILE A 127 -9.89 -0.81 -4.86
C ILE A 127 -9.21 0.29 -4.05
N LYS A 128 -9.12 1.51 -4.60
CA LYS A 128 -8.55 2.69 -3.92
C LYS A 128 -9.25 2.93 -2.58
N LYS A 129 -10.58 2.93 -2.55
CA LYS A 129 -11.37 3.11 -1.33
C LYS A 129 -11.14 1.98 -0.32
N ALA A 130 -10.96 0.74 -0.77
CA ALA A 130 -10.63 -0.38 0.11
C ALA A 130 -9.22 -0.25 0.71
N MET A 131 -8.22 0.10 -0.11
CA MET A 131 -6.84 0.29 0.35
C MET A 131 -6.71 1.47 1.31
N SER A 132 -7.39 2.59 1.05
CA SER A 132 -7.47 3.72 1.99
C SER A 132 -8.00 3.28 3.36
N LYS A 133 -9.01 2.40 3.41
CA LYS A 133 -9.50 1.87 4.69
C LYS A 133 -8.45 1.04 5.44
N VAL A 134 -7.63 0.27 4.72
CA VAL A 134 -6.52 -0.49 5.34
C VAL A 134 -5.48 0.48 5.91
N ALA A 135 -5.09 1.50 5.14
CA ALA A 135 -4.13 2.50 5.60
C ALA A 135 -4.63 3.22 6.86
N ASN A 136 -5.91 3.56 6.94
CA ASN A 136 -6.49 4.23 8.12
C ASN A 136 -6.86 3.28 9.28
N ALA A 137 -6.66 1.97 9.14
CA ALA A 137 -7.01 1.00 10.18
C ALA A 137 -5.90 0.77 11.22
N VAL A 138 -4.77 1.46 11.09
CA VAL A 138 -3.78 1.62 12.17
C VAL A 138 -4.37 2.60 13.18
N ALA A 139 -5.29 2.12 14.02
CA ALA A 139 -5.81 2.93 15.10
C ALA A 139 -4.69 3.16 16.12
N VAL A 140 -4.18 4.38 16.11
CA VAL A 140 -3.72 5.20 17.24
C VAL A 140 -4.04 4.55 18.61
N GLU A 141 -3.10 3.78 19.16
CA GLU A 141 -2.92 3.74 20.61
C GLU A 141 -1.80 4.73 20.93
N VAL A 142 -2.20 5.95 21.30
CA VAL A 142 -1.39 6.85 22.13
C VAL A 142 -1.94 6.73 23.54
#